data_AF-A0A4D7QTE1-F1
#
_entry.id   AF-A0A4D7QTE1-F1
#
_cell.length_a   1.000
_cell.length_b   1.000
_cell.length_c   1.000
_cell.angle_alpha   90.00
_cell.angle_beta   90.00
_cell.angle_gamma   90.00
#
_symmetry.space_group_name_H-M   'P 1'
#
loop_
_entity.id
_entity.type
_entity.pdbx_description
1 polymer ?
#
loop_
_entity_poly.entity_id
_entity_poly.type
_entity_poly.pdbx_seq_one_letter_code
_entity_poly.pdbx_strand_id
1 'polypeptide(L)'
;MAVAGVLLAASIGSAAAQDFSGWSCRDLWIERNQIYKNAGYCFRTQRAVTYFGNAGCVYDRQGDVPLSARQRQVIADITRAERYLGCTD
;
A
#
# COMPACT_ATOMS: atom_id res chain seq x y z
N MET A 1 -14.09 -50.39 7.66
CA MET A 1 -14.44 -48.97 7.85
C MET A 1 -13.15 -48.18 7.78
N ALA A 2 -12.84 -47.55 6.65
CA ALA A 2 -11.62 -46.77 6.47
C ALA A 2 -11.99 -45.29 6.55
N VAL A 3 -11.56 -44.61 7.62
CA VAL A 3 -11.65 -43.15 7.72
C VAL A 3 -10.43 -42.56 7.02
N ALA A 4 -10.64 -42.04 5.82
CA ALA A 4 -9.64 -41.27 5.09
C ALA A 4 -9.50 -39.89 5.75
N GLY A 5 -8.40 -39.68 6.48
CA GLY A 5 -8.05 -38.39 7.07
C GLY A 5 -7.63 -37.41 5.97
N VAL A 6 -8.43 -36.36 5.76
CA VAL A 6 -8.09 -35.24 4.88
C VAL A 6 -7.08 -34.34 5.61
N LEU A 7 -5.83 -34.37 5.16
CA LEU A 7 -4.80 -33.41 5.58
C LEU A 7 -5.08 -32.07 4.88
N LEU A 8 -5.60 -31.08 5.61
CA LEU A 8 -5.62 -29.69 5.14
C LEU A 8 -4.18 -29.15 5.14
N ALA A 9 -3.57 -29.08 3.96
CA ALA A 9 -2.33 -28.33 3.77
C ALA A 9 -2.66 -26.82 3.89
N ALA A 10 -2.30 -26.20 5.01
CA ALA A 10 -2.35 -24.75 5.15
C ALA A 10 -1.27 -24.13 4.24
N SER A 11 -1.70 -23.47 3.18
CA SER A 11 -0.82 -22.68 2.32
C SER A 11 -0.33 -21.45 3.09
N ILE A 12 0.90 -21.54 3.59
CA ILE A 12 1.62 -20.40 4.17
C ILE A 12 1.93 -19.46 3.00
N GLY A 13 1.08 -18.46 2.78
CA GLY A 13 1.29 -17.46 1.73
C GLY A 13 2.56 -16.66 2.01
N SER A 14 3.63 -16.93 1.25
CA SER A 14 4.85 -16.13 1.28
C SER A 14 4.53 -14.68 0.91
N ALA A 15 4.82 -13.75 1.80
CA ALA A 15 4.76 -12.33 1.50
C ALA A 15 5.89 -11.96 0.52
N ALA A 16 5.66 -12.13 -0.78
CA ALA A 16 6.59 -11.65 -1.79
C ALA A 16 6.80 -10.14 -1.61
N ALA A 17 8.05 -9.69 -1.47
CA ALA A 17 8.38 -8.28 -1.55
C ALA A 17 8.00 -7.78 -2.94
N GLN A 18 7.37 -6.61 -3.03
CA GLN A 18 7.16 -5.98 -4.34
C GLN A 18 8.50 -5.46 -4.86
N ASP A 19 8.79 -5.72 -6.13
CA ASP A 19 9.96 -5.17 -6.80
C ASP A 19 9.59 -3.83 -7.46
N PHE A 20 10.29 -2.77 -7.04
CA PHE A 20 10.14 -1.43 -7.58
C PHE A 20 11.35 -1.02 -8.44
N SER A 21 12.14 -1.99 -8.90
CA SER A 21 13.25 -1.74 -9.82
C SER A 21 12.75 -1.02 -11.08
N GLY A 22 13.42 0.08 -11.44
CA GLY A 22 13.06 0.90 -12.60
C GLY A 22 11.91 1.90 -12.41
N TRP A 23 11.28 1.95 -11.23
CA TRP A 23 10.24 2.93 -10.94
C TRP A 23 10.83 4.32 -10.70
N SER A 24 10.15 5.36 -11.20
CA SER A 24 10.52 6.74 -10.89
C SER A 24 9.97 7.17 -9.52
N CYS A 25 10.51 8.26 -8.95
CA CYS A 25 9.95 8.88 -7.76
C CYS A 25 8.45 9.20 -7.90
N ARG A 26 8.03 9.59 -9.11
CA ARG A 26 6.62 9.87 -9.39
C ARG A 26 5.77 8.60 -9.29
N ASP A 27 6.25 7.49 -9.83
CA ASP A 27 5.50 6.22 -9.82
C ASP A 27 5.33 5.70 -8.39
N LEU A 28 6.41 5.76 -7.60
CA LEU A 28 6.40 5.41 -6.18
C LEU A 28 5.43 6.28 -5.38
N TRP A 29 5.48 7.60 -5.59
CA TRP A 29 4.56 8.53 -4.97
C TRP A 29 3.10 8.22 -5.33
N ILE A 30 2.82 7.94 -6.61
CA ILE A 30 1.46 7.61 -7.07
C ILE A 30 0.97 6.35 -6.35
N GLU A 31 1.76 5.28 -6.36
CA GLU A 31 1.35 3.99 -5.78
C GLU A 31 1.12 4.07 -4.28
N ARG A 32 2.03 4.73 -3.54
CA ARG A 32 1.87 4.95 -2.10
C ARG A 32 0.58 5.71 -1.80
N ASN A 33 0.31 6.79 -2.54
CA ASN A 33 -0.89 7.59 -2.34
C ASN A 33 -2.16 6.88 -2.83
N GLN A 34 -2.09 6.06 -3.88
CA GLN A 34 -3.23 5.28 -4.36
C GLN A 34 -3.74 4.32 -3.28
N ILE A 35 -2.84 3.71 -2.49
CA ILE A 35 -3.21 2.87 -1.34
C ILE A 35 -4.03 3.67 -0.32
N TYR A 36 -3.59 4.89 0.02
CA TYR A 36 -4.33 5.76 0.93
C TYR A 36 -5.67 6.23 0.33
N LYS A 37 -5.71 6.56 -0.97
CA LYS A 37 -6.94 6.96 -1.67
C LYS A 37 -7.98 5.84 -1.63
N ASN A 38 -7.57 4.61 -1.96
CA ASN A 38 -8.43 3.44 -1.95
C ASN A 38 -8.95 3.12 -0.55
N ALA A 39 -8.17 3.44 0.49
CA ALA A 39 -8.55 3.25 1.88
C ALA A 39 -9.32 4.45 2.48
N GLY A 40 -9.65 5.47 1.68
CA GLY A 40 -10.53 6.57 2.09
C GLY A 40 -9.83 7.75 2.76
N TYR A 41 -8.52 7.92 2.58
CA TYR A 41 -7.80 9.07 3.13
C TYR A 41 -8.14 10.39 2.42
N CYS A 42 -8.39 11.45 3.19
CA CYS A 42 -8.56 12.81 2.72
C CYS A 42 -7.20 13.51 2.63
N PHE A 43 -6.73 13.75 1.41
CA PHE A 43 -5.44 14.40 1.17
C PHE A 43 -5.46 15.86 1.60
N ARG A 44 -4.34 16.34 2.15
CA ARG A 44 -4.17 17.72 2.62
C ARG A 44 -3.22 18.55 1.77
N THR A 45 -2.33 17.91 1.01
CA THR A 45 -1.39 18.62 0.16
C THR A 45 -2.05 18.97 -1.16
N GLN A 46 -1.77 20.16 -1.69
CA GLN A 46 -2.37 20.61 -2.94
C GLN A 46 -2.06 19.64 -4.09
N ARG A 47 -0.83 19.10 -4.16
CA ARG A 47 -0.42 18.13 -5.18
C ARG A 47 -1.29 16.87 -5.16
N ALA A 48 -1.51 16.27 -3.98
CA ALA A 48 -2.30 15.05 -3.87
C ALA A 48 -3.81 15.32 -4.07
N VAL A 49 -4.32 16.46 -3.60
CA VAL A 49 -5.71 16.88 -3.86
C VAL A 49 -5.94 17.11 -5.35
N THR A 50 -5.02 17.77 -6.06
CA THR A 50 -5.14 17.97 -7.52
C THR A 50 -5.07 16.65 -8.29
N TYR A 51 -4.22 15.71 -7.87
CA TYR A 51 -4.04 14.43 -8.59
C TYR A 51 -5.15 13.40 -8.30
N PHE A 52 -5.53 13.21 -7.03
CA PHE A 52 -6.45 12.15 -6.60
C PHE A 52 -7.86 12.65 -6.22
N GLY A 53 -7.98 13.93 -5.86
CA GLY A 53 -9.19 14.52 -5.29
C GLY A 53 -9.57 13.95 -3.91
N ASN A 54 -10.51 14.62 -3.25
CA ASN A 54 -11.06 14.22 -1.95
C ASN A 54 -12.52 13.78 -2.00
N ALA A 55 -13.11 13.61 -3.20
CA ALA A 55 -14.45 13.06 -3.31
C ALA A 55 -14.51 11.67 -2.65
N GLY A 56 -15.47 11.50 -1.73
CA GLY A 56 -15.75 10.23 -1.04
C GLY A 56 -14.72 9.78 -0.02
N CYS A 57 -13.75 10.61 0.37
CA CYS A 57 -12.85 10.28 1.47
C CYS A 57 -13.55 10.40 2.84
N VAL A 58 -13.05 9.69 3.85
CA VAL A 58 -13.67 9.59 5.18
C VAL A 58 -12.67 9.77 6.34
N TYR A 59 -11.36 9.66 6.09
CA TYR A 59 -10.32 9.76 7.13
C TYR A 59 -9.41 10.97 6.91
N ASP A 60 -9.42 11.92 7.85
CA ASP A 60 -8.58 13.13 7.76
C ASP A 60 -7.14 12.95 8.24
N ARG A 61 -6.85 11.89 9.00
CA ARG A 61 -5.51 11.58 9.52
C ARG A 61 -5.06 10.24 8.95
N GLN A 62 -3.83 10.18 8.42
CA GLN A 62 -3.29 8.94 7.83
C GLN A 62 -3.28 7.77 8.83
N GLY A 63 -3.08 8.05 10.12
CA GLY A 63 -3.07 7.03 11.18
C GLY A 63 -4.44 6.40 11.48
N ASP A 64 -5.54 7.02 11.07
CA ASP A 64 -6.89 6.46 11.23
C ASP A 64 -7.29 5.55 10.07
N VAL A 65 -6.54 5.59 8.96
CA VAL A 65 -6.84 4.83 7.75
C VAL A 65 -6.66 3.34 8.05
N PRO A 66 -7.72 2.51 7.90
CA PRO A 66 -7.69 1.09 8.29
C PRO A 66 -6.94 0.25 7.25
N LEU A 67 -5.62 0.42 7.18
CA LEU A 67 -4.75 -0.33 6.28
C LEU A 67 -4.50 -1.74 6.80
N SER A 68 -4.63 -2.73 5.92
CA SER A 68 -4.23 -4.12 6.17
C SER A 68 -2.73 -4.24 6.42
N ALA A 69 -2.30 -5.34 7.05
CA ALA A 69 -0.88 -5.62 7.25
C ALA A 69 -0.09 -5.63 5.93
N ARG A 70 -0.70 -6.14 4.85
CA ARG A 70 -0.08 -6.17 3.53
C ARG A 70 0.08 -4.78 2.92
N GLN A 71 -0.92 -3.91 3.02
CA GLN A 71 -0.83 -2.53 2.53
C GLN A 71 0.26 -1.75 3.28
N ARG A 72 0.37 -1.95 4.60
CA ARG A 72 1.45 -1.33 5.40
C ARG A 72 2.83 -1.81 4.97
N GLN A 73 2.97 -3.11 4.68
CA GLN A 73 4.21 -3.65 4.14
C GLN A 73 4.56 -3.01 2.79
N VAL A 74 3.61 -2.92 1.87
CA VAL A 74 3.82 -2.27 0.56
C VAL A 74 4.24 -0.81 0.72
N ILE A 75 3.55 -0.03 1.56
CA ILE A 75 3.92 1.37 1.83
C ILE A 75 5.36 1.44 2.39
N ALA A 76 5.72 0.53 3.29
CA ALA A 76 7.07 0.48 3.84
C ALA A 76 8.12 0.13 2.76
N ASP A 77 7.80 -0.75 1.82
CA ASP A 77 8.68 -1.14 0.71
C ASP A 77 8.88 0.03 -0.26
N ILE A 78 7.79 0.71 -0.63
CA ILE A 78 7.81 1.94 -1.46
C ILE A 78 8.63 3.03 -0.77
N THR A 79 8.39 3.28 0.52
CA THR A 79 9.12 4.30 1.29
C THR A 79 10.63 4.02 1.31
N ARG A 80 11.04 2.75 1.34
CA ARG A 80 12.47 2.39 1.24
C ARG A 80 13.03 2.67 -0.16
N ALA A 81 12.27 2.37 -1.21
CA ALA A 81 12.67 2.69 -2.59
C ALA A 81 12.75 4.21 -2.81
N GLU A 82 11.79 4.99 -2.31
CA GLU A 82 11.79 6.45 -2.38
C GLU A 82 13.04 7.05 -1.72
N ARG A 83 13.43 6.52 -0.55
CA ARG A 83 14.65 6.94 0.15
C ARG A 83 15.91 6.58 -0.64
N TYR A 84 15.96 5.38 -1.23
CA TYR A 84 17.09 4.95 -2.05
C TYR A 84 17.29 5.84 -3.28
N LEU A 85 16.19 6.27 -3.91
CA LEU A 85 16.21 7.17 -5.07
C LEU A 85 16.35 8.66 -4.71
N GLY A 86 16.32 9.02 -3.43
CA GLY A 86 16.41 10.42 -2.99
C GLY A 86 15.18 11.26 -3.37
N CYS A 87 14.00 10.65 -3.42
CA CYS A 87 12.76 11.35 -3.80
C CYS A 87 12.43 12.46 -2.80
N THR A 88 12.09 13.64 -3.34
CA THR A 88 11.71 14.83 -2.58
C THR A 88 10.28 15.21 -2.97
N ASP A 89 9.31 14.53 -2.37
CA ASP A 89 7.89 14.82 -2.56
C ASP A 89 7.27 15.58 -1.38
#